data_AF-A0A9D9G1D9-F1
#
_entry.id   AF-A0A9D9G1D9-F1
#
_cell.length_a   1.000
_cell.length_b   1.000
_cell.length_c   1.000
_cell.angle_alpha   90.00
_cell.angle_beta   90.00
_cell.angle_gamma   90.00
#
_symmetry.space_group_name_H-M   'P 1'
#
loop_
_entity.id
_entity.type
_entity.pdbx_description
1 polymer ?
#
loop_
_entity_poly.entity_id
_entity_poly.type
_entity_poly.pdbx_seq_one_letter_code
_entity_poly.pdbx_strand_id
1 'polypeptide(L)'
;DIRRHGSAEINRMFDEYFELFPPFEGDELLRQMARRSHFIRQWNLLLERYPIVLTPFLPTPTYAWNRDAEGKDGIMEVLGCGIWSFAMNYMGLPAGVVSPCMHDGMPVAVQVVGKRFREDLVLNALEAVEERTGVMARKLFERETH
;
A
#
# COMPACT_ATOMS: atom_id res chain seq x y z
N ASP A 1 -7.55 14.04 19.85
CA ASP A 1 -8.94 13.69 19.51
C ASP A 1 -9.30 14.35 18.20
N ILE A 2 -9.37 13.57 17.12
CA ILE A 2 -9.62 14.08 15.75
C ILE A 2 -11.00 14.73 15.68
N ARG A 3 -11.99 14.23 16.44
CA ARG A 3 -13.33 14.82 16.47
C ARG A 3 -13.34 16.25 16.99
N ARG A 4 -12.52 16.51 18.02
CA ARG A 4 -12.46 17.80 18.70
C ARG A 4 -11.63 18.84 17.96
N HIS A 5 -10.60 18.42 17.23
CA HIS A 5 -9.63 19.32 16.59
C HIS A 5 -9.63 19.27 15.07
N GLY A 6 -10.36 18.33 14.46
CA GLY A 6 -10.53 18.21 13.03
C GLY A 6 -11.47 19.28 12.48
N SER A 7 -11.23 19.71 11.24
CA SER A 7 -12.18 20.57 10.53
C SER A 7 -13.49 19.82 10.26
N ALA A 8 -14.52 20.55 9.86
CA ALA A 8 -15.79 19.94 9.48
C ALA A 8 -15.61 18.96 8.31
N GLU A 9 -14.72 19.28 7.38
CA GLU A 9 -14.36 18.47 6.22
C GLU A 9 -13.72 17.14 6.65
N ILE A 10 -12.72 17.20 7.53
CA ILE A 10 -12.03 16.01 8.04
C ILE A 10 -13.03 15.10 8.78
N ASN A 11 -13.87 15.68 9.64
CA ASN A 11 -14.86 14.90 10.39
C ASN A 11 -15.87 14.20 9.46
N ARG A 12 -16.38 14.89 8.43
CA ARG A 12 -17.27 14.28 7.42
C ARG A 12 -16.59 13.13 6.68
N MET A 13 -15.33 13.33 6.26
CA MET A 13 -14.57 12.30 5.56
C MET A 13 -14.41 11.03 6.42
N PHE A 14 -14.07 11.19 7.70
CA PHE A 14 -14.00 10.04 8.62
C PHE A 14 -15.35 9.37 8.86
N ASP A 15 -16.46 10.13 8.90
CA ASP A 15 -17.80 9.55 8.98
C ASP A 15 -18.11 8.66 7.77
N GLU A 16 -17.81 9.13 6.56
CA GLU A 16 -17.99 8.33 5.33
C GLU A 16 -17.07 7.10 5.32
N TYR A 17 -15.84 7.22 5.84
CA TYR A 17 -14.90 6.10 5.91
C TYR A 17 -15.41 5.01 6.86
N PHE A 18 -15.93 5.39 8.03
CA PHE A 18 -16.48 4.41 8.99
C PHE A 18 -17.84 3.85 8.55
N GLU A 19 -18.59 4.55 7.72
CA GLU A 19 -19.79 4.00 7.09
C GLU A 19 -19.43 2.89 6.07
N LEU A 20 -18.41 3.13 5.24
CA LEU A 20 -17.94 2.17 4.22
C LEU A 20 -17.13 1.02 4.81
N PHE A 21 -16.31 1.31 5.82
CA PHE A 21 -15.40 0.38 6.49
C PHE A 21 -15.66 0.39 8.00
N PRO A 22 -16.81 -0.16 8.45
CA PRO A 22 -17.15 -0.17 9.85
C PRO A 22 -16.07 -0.91 10.67
N PRO A 23 -15.61 -0.33 11.78
CA PRO A 23 -14.61 -0.98 12.62
C PRO A 23 -15.17 -2.28 13.18
N PHE A 24 -14.32 -3.31 13.26
CA PHE A 24 -14.67 -4.53 13.96
C PHE A 24 -14.61 -4.30 15.47
N GLU A 25 -15.65 -4.76 16.18
CA GLU A 25 -15.76 -4.65 17.64
C GLU A 25 -16.04 -6.02 18.27
N GLY A 26 -15.78 -6.13 19.58
CA GLY A 26 -16.09 -7.33 20.38
C GLY A 26 -15.57 -8.64 19.78
N ASP A 27 -16.45 -9.64 19.71
CA ASP A 27 -16.13 -10.98 19.19
C ASP A 27 -15.70 -10.96 17.72
N GLU A 28 -16.22 -10.01 16.93
CA GLU A 28 -15.87 -9.92 15.52
C GLU A 28 -14.42 -9.47 15.34
N LEU A 29 -13.97 -8.49 16.14
CA LEU A 29 -12.57 -8.10 16.16
C LEU A 29 -11.67 -9.29 16.48
N LEU A 30 -12.03 -10.11 17.49
CA LEU A 30 -11.28 -11.31 17.84
C LEU A 30 -11.21 -12.32 16.70
N ARG A 31 -12.30 -12.53 15.96
CA ARG A 31 -12.32 -13.41 14.78
C ARG A 31 -11.43 -12.88 13.66
N GLN A 32 -11.44 -11.57 13.40
CA GLN A 32 -10.57 -10.97 12.39
C GLN A 32 -9.09 -11.04 12.80
N MET A 33 -8.78 -10.87 14.09
CA MET A 33 -7.44 -11.13 14.62
C MET A 33 -7.02 -12.60 14.49
N ALA A 34 -7.93 -13.56 14.65
CA ALA A 34 -7.64 -14.97 14.39
C ALA A 34 -7.35 -15.22 12.89
N ARG A 35 -8.10 -14.59 11.99
CA ARG A 35 -7.85 -14.62 10.53
C ARG A 35 -6.50 -14.00 10.17
N ARG A 36 -6.08 -12.94 10.84
CA ARG A 36 -4.73 -12.36 10.69
C ARG A 36 -3.64 -13.41 10.87
N SER A 37 -3.73 -14.20 11.94
CA SER A 37 -2.77 -15.29 12.22
C SER A 37 -2.79 -16.36 11.11
N HIS A 38 -3.96 -16.66 10.56
CA HIS A 38 -4.07 -17.54 9.39
C HIS A 38 -3.31 -16.97 8.17
N PHE A 39 -3.49 -15.69 7.84
CA PHE A 39 -2.81 -15.06 6.70
C PHE A 39 -1.30 -14.98 6.89
N ILE A 40 -0.83 -14.62 8.09
CA ILE A 40 0.60 -14.63 8.42
C ILE A 40 1.20 -16.01 8.15
N ARG A 41 0.51 -17.09 8.55
CA ARG A 41 0.95 -18.46 8.28
C ARG A 41 1.02 -18.75 6.78
N GLN A 42 0.01 -18.37 6.00
CA GLN A 42 0.00 -18.60 4.55
C GLN A 42 1.17 -17.88 3.87
N TRP A 43 1.38 -16.61 4.22
CA TRP A 43 2.48 -15.82 3.68
C TRP A 43 3.85 -16.35 4.08
N ASN A 44 4.04 -16.77 5.33
CA ASN A 44 5.29 -17.40 5.74
C ASN A 44 5.57 -18.65 4.90
N LEU A 45 4.58 -19.53 4.70
CA LEU A 45 4.76 -20.73 3.85
C LEU A 45 5.06 -20.38 2.39
N LEU A 46 4.42 -19.34 1.84
CA LEU A 46 4.73 -18.84 0.51
C LEU A 46 6.17 -18.34 0.41
N LEU A 47 6.62 -17.56 1.41
CA LEU A 47 7.95 -16.95 1.46
C LEU A 47 9.07 -17.95 1.78
N GLU A 48 8.75 -19.12 2.37
CA GLU A 48 9.71 -20.23 2.44
C GLU A 48 10.00 -20.81 1.05
N ARG A 49 9.01 -20.81 0.14
CA ARG A 49 9.16 -21.32 -1.23
C ARG A 49 9.69 -20.24 -2.18
N TYR A 50 9.26 -19.00 -2.00
CA TYR A 50 9.60 -17.85 -2.82
C TYR A 50 10.10 -16.73 -1.92
N PRO A 51 11.41 -16.61 -1.67
CA PRO A 51 11.96 -15.64 -0.71
C PRO A 51 11.61 -14.17 -1.01
N ILE A 52 11.23 -13.88 -2.25
CA ILE A 52 10.76 -12.59 -2.73
C ILE A 52 9.44 -12.80 -3.50
N VAL A 53 8.43 -11.98 -3.19
CA VAL A 53 7.17 -11.91 -3.93
C VAL A 53 7.00 -10.49 -4.47
N LEU A 54 6.66 -10.38 -5.76
CA LEU A 54 6.33 -9.10 -6.38
C LEU A 54 4.81 -8.91 -6.42
N THR A 55 4.37 -7.71 -6.10
CA THR A 55 2.96 -7.29 -6.13
C THR A 55 2.88 -5.88 -6.72
N PRO A 56 1.74 -5.46 -7.28
CA PRO A 56 1.54 -4.04 -7.56
C PRO A 56 1.46 -3.28 -6.23
N PHE A 57 2.01 -2.06 -6.13
CA PHE A 57 1.77 -1.23 -4.94
C PHE A 57 0.35 -0.67 -4.94
N LEU A 58 -0.11 -0.22 -6.12
CA LEU A 58 -1.50 0.10 -6.41
C LEU A 58 -1.92 -0.71 -7.65
N PRO A 59 -3.10 -1.35 -7.66
CA PRO A 59 -3.59 -2.11 -8.80
C PRO A 59 -4.08 -1.21 -9.95
N THR A 60 -4.16 0.10 -9.73
CA THR A 60 -4.60 1.12 -10.67
C THR A 60 -3.54 2.22 -10.81
N PRO A 61 -3.58 3.04 -11.88
CA PRO A 61 -2.78 4.25 -11.95
C PRO A 61 -3.00 5.18 -10.75
N THR A 62 -2.05 6.07 -10.51
CA THR A 62 -2.15 7.09 -9.46
C THR A 62 -3.43 7.91 -9.63
N TYR A 63 -4.22 7.98 -8.57
CA TYR A 63 -5.44 8.78 -8.52
C TYR A 63 -5.14 10.28 -8.49
N ALA A 64 -6.13 11.07 -8.92
CA ALA A 64 -6.04 12.53 -8.90
C ALA A 64 -5.93 13.07 -7.46
N TRP A 65 -5.43 14.30 -7.33
CA TRP A 65 -5.42 15.02 -6.06
C TRP A 65 -6.85 15.09 -5.49
N ASN A 66 -6.98 14.84 -4.18
CA ASN A 66 -8.23 14.96 -3.43
C ASN A 66 -9.35 14.02 -3.90
N ARG A 67 -9.02 12.93 -4.59
CA ARG A 67 -9.99 11.97 -5.13
C ARG A 67 -10.87 11.36 -4.03
N ASP A 68 -10.32 11.11 -2.85
CA ASP A 68 -11.02 10.57 -1.69
C ASP A 68 -12.03 11.55 -1.05
N ALA A 69 -11.97 12.83 -1.39
CA ALA A 69 -12.96 13.83 -0.98
C ALA A 69 -14.12 13.99 -1.97
N GLU A 70 -14.11 13.26 -3.10
CA GLU A 70 -15.15 13.30 -4.14
C GLU A 70 -16.30 12.31 -3.88
N GLY A 71 -16.58 12.04 -2.60
CA GLY A 71 -17.63 11.15 -2.13
C GLY A 71 -17.28 9.66 -2.19
N LYS A 72 -18.27 8.81 -1.91
CA LYS A 72 -18.11 7.36 -1.70
C LYS A 72 -17.33 6.64 -2.81
N ASP A 73 -17.57 6.99 -4.07
CA ASP A 73 -16.87 6.36 -5.21
C ASP A 73 -15.37 6.70 -5.21
N GLY A 74 -15.02 7.94 -4.89
CA GLY A 74 -13.62 8.36 -4.74
C GLY A 74 -12.93 7.69 -3.56
N ILE A 75 -13.64 7.53 -2.45
CA ILE A 75 -13.15 6.80 -1.28
C ILE A 75 -12.88 5.33 -1.61
N MET A 76 -13.80 4.67 -2.32
CA MET A 76 -13.64 3.29 -2.74
C MET A 76 -12.48 3.11 -3.72
N GLU A 77 -12.27 4.08 -4.62
CA GLU A 77 -11.15 4.05 -5.55
C GLU A 77 -9.79 4.23 -4.86
N VAL A 78 -9.71 5.08 -3.83
CA VAL A 78 -8.45 5.31 -3.09
C VAL A 78 -8.20 4.20 -2.05
N LEU A 79 -9.17 3.91 -1.19
CA LEU A 79 -9.00 2.98 -0.07
C LEU A 79 -9.25 1.53 -0.47
N GLY A 80 -10.27 1.28 -1.30
CA GLY A 80 -10.64 -0.08 -1.73
C GLY A 80 -9.58 -0.73 -2.62
N CYS A 81 -8.90 0.06 -3.46
CA CYS A 81 -7.77 -0.41 -4.27
C CYS A 81 -6.45 -0.48 -3.49
N GLY A 82 -6.40 0.05 -2.26
CA GLY A 82 -5.20 0.15 -1.44
C GLY A 82 -4.74 -1.15 -0.77
N ILE A 83 -5.30 -2.32 -1.07
CA ILE A 83 -5.03 -3.56 -0.33
C ILE A 83 -3.52 -3.85 -0.14
N TRP A 84 -2.72 -3.63 -1.17
CA TRP A 84 -1.27 -3.86 -1.14
C TRP A 84 -0.49 -2.81 -0.34
N SER A 85 -1.05 -1.61 -0.14
CA SER A 85 -0.41 -0.54 0.63
C SER A 85 -0.39 -0.82 2.13
N PHE A 86 -1.30 -1.66 2.63
CA PHE A 86 -1.41 -1.96 4.05
C PHE A 86 -1.38 -3.45 4.41
N ALA A 87 -1.61 -4.39 3.48
CA ALA A 87 -1.62 -5.83 3.78
C ALA A 87 -0.31 -6.30 4.44
N MET A 88 0.85 -5.83 3.96
CA MET A 88 2.15 -6.20 4.53
C MET A 88 2.35 -5.64 5.93
N ASN A 89 1.94 -4.38 6.18
CA ASN A 89 1.92 -3.76 7.50
C ASN A 89 1.02 -4.55 8.46
N TYR A 90 -0.18 -4.90 7.99
CA TYR A 90 -1.12 -5.70 8.74
C TYR A 90 -0.52 -7.04 9.14
N MET A 91 0.23 -7.72 8.28
CA MET A 91 0.88 -9.00 8.59
C MET A 91 2.24 -8.89 9.28
N GLY A 92 2.86 -7.70 9.30
CA GLY A 92 4.19 -7.48 9.84
C GLY A 92 5.30 -8.09 8.97
N LEU A 93 5.13 -8.05 7.65
CA LEU A 93 6.13 -8.48 6.66
C LEU A 93 6.91 -7.27 6.15
N PRO A 94 8.23 -7.40 5.92
CA PRO A 94 8.99 -6.35 5.27
C PRO A 94 8.58 -6.25 3.80
N ALA A 95 8.36 -5.02 3.36
CA ALA A 95 8.08 -4.71 1.97
C ALA A 95 8.73 -3.38 1.58
N GLY A 96 9.13 -3.29 0.33
CA GLY A 96 9.71 -2.10 -0.27
C GLY A 96 9.07 -1.81 -1.62
N VAL A 97 9.17 -0.58 -2.09
CA VAL A 97 8.50 -0.14 -3.33
C VAL A 97 9.51 0.53 -4.25
N VAL A 98 9.51 0.15 -5.52
CA VAL A 98 10.33 0.74 -6.59
C VAL A 98 9.45 1.01 -7.80
N SER A 99 9.79 2.06 -8.57
CA SER A 99 9.07 2.40 -9.80
C SER A 99 9.95 2.12 -11.02
N PRO A 100 9.87 0.92 -11.62
CA PRO A 100 10.74 0.55 -12.74
C PRO A 100 10.39 1.25 -14.07
N CYS A 101 9.15 1.70 -14.22
CA CYS A 101 8.65 2.26 -15.47
C CYS A 101 7.59 3.34 -15.26
N MET A 102 7.12 3.90 -16.37
CA MET A 102 6.03 4.85 -16.42
C MET A 102 4.95 4.37 -17.39
N HIS A 103 3.72 4.77 -17.12
CA HIS A 103 2.55 4.58 -17.96
C HIS A 103 1.82 5.92 -18.06
N ASP A 104 1.54 6.40 -19.27
CA ASP A 104 0.92 7.70 -19.53
C ASP A 104 1.57 8.88 -18.76
N GLY A 105 2.91 8.89 -18.74
CA GLY A 105 3.68 9.94 -18.07
C GLY A 105 3.79 9.79 -16.55
N MET A 106 3.07 8.85 -15.92
CA MET A 106 3.04 8.63 -14.47
C MET A 106 3.86 7.39 -14.06
N PRO A 107 4.57 7.41 -12.92
CA PRO A 107 5.28 6.24 -12.40
C PRO A 107 4.34 5.07 -12.09
N VAL A 108 4.78 3.85 -12.45
CA VAL A 108 4.12 2.61 -12.04
C VAL A 108 4.99 1.91 -11.01
N ALA A 109 4.41 1.63 -9.84
CA ALA A 109 5.11 1.11 -8.68
C ALA A 109 4.92 -0.40 -8.50
N VAL A 110 6.02 -1.10 -8.27
CA VAL A 110 6.08 -2.50 -7.88
C VAL A 110 6.48 -2.58 -6.42
N GLN A 111 5.74 -3.37 -5.64
CA GLN A 111 6.07 -3.70 -4.26
C GLN A 111 6.77 -5.05 -4.20
N VAL A 112 7.92 -5.07 -3.52
CA VAL A 112 8.75 -6.25 -3.25
C VAL A 112 8.50 -6.66 -1.80
N VAL A 113 8.02 -7.89 -1.58
CA VAL A 113 7.72 -8.43 -0.25
C VAL A 113 8.71 -9.53 0.10
N GLY A 114 9.24 -9.48 1.32
CA GLY A 114 10.21 -10.46 1.83
C GLY A 114 9.75 -11.17 3.10
N LYS A 115 10.54 -12.15 3.53
CA LYS A 115 10.37 -12.86 4.81
C LYS A 115 10.65 -11.93 5.99
N ARG A 116 9.97 -12.14 7.12
CA ARG A 116 10.24 -11.39 8.37
C ARG A 116 11.73 -11.40 8.71
N PHE A 117 12.24 -10.21 9.06
CA PHE A 117 13.64 -9.98 9.41
C PHE A 117 14.65 -10.21 8.27
N ARG A 118 14.17 -10.18 7.02
CA ARG A 118 15.00 -10.25 5.81
C ARG A 118 14.86 -9.01 4.94
N GLU A 119 14.87 -7.84 5.58
CA GLU A 119 14.92 -6.54 4.92
C GLU A 119 16.12 -6.45 3.95
N ASP A 120 17.22 -7.16 4.23
CA ASP A 120 18.36 -7.30 3.32
C ASP A 120 17.95 -7.82 1.94
N LEU A 121 17.10 -8.85 1.87
CA LEU A 121 16.64 -9.41 0.58
C LEU A 121 15.75 -8.42 -0.18
N VAL A 122 14.91 -7.69 0.55
CA VAL A 122 14.03 -6.67 -0.05
C VAL A 122 14.87 -5.54 -0.63
N LEU A 123 15.81 -5.00 0.15
CA LEU A 123 16.70 -3.92 -0.29
C LEU A 123 17.56 -4.33 -1.49
N ASN A 124 18.17 -5.52 -1.45
CA ASN A 124 18.96 -6.03 -2.58
C ASN A 124 18.12 -6.16 -3.86
N ALA A 125 16.86 -6.58 -3.73
CA ALA A 125 15.96 -6.70 -4.87
C ALA A 125 15.55 -5.34 -5.44
N LEU A 126 15.29 -4.35 -4.58
CA LEU A 126 15.01 -2.98 -5.00
C LEU A 126 16.22 -2.38 -5.73
N GLU A 127 17.42 -2.50 -5.16
CA GLU A 127 18.67 -2.05 -5.77
C GLU A 127 18.88 -2.70 -7.15
N ALA A 128 18.70 -4.02 -7.25
CA ALA A 128 18.80 -4.74 -8.52
C ALA A 128 17.81 -4.22 -9.58
N VAL A 129 16.61 -3.81 -9.18
CA VAL A 129 15.66 -3.17 -10.10
C VAL A 129 16.19 -1.80 -10.54
N GLU A 130 16.58 -0.94 -9.59
CA GLU A 130 17.07 0.41 -9.90
C GLU A 130 18.35 0.40 -10.75
N GLU A 131 19.26 -0.56 -10.59
CA GLU A 131 20.44 -0.72 -11.45
C GLU A 131 20.05 -0.91 -12.93
N ARG A 132 18.93 -1.60 -13.19
CA ARG A 132 18.46 -1.93 -14.54
C ARG A 132 17.56 -0.84 -15.11
N THR A 133 16.78 -0.18 -14.26
CA THR A 133 15.76 0.77 -14.70
C THR A 133 16.13 2.22 -14.46
N GLY A 134 17.17 2.49 -13.69
CA GLY A 134 17.49 3.80 -13.13
C GLY A 134 16.55 4.20 -11.98
N VAL A 135 16.90 5.29 -11.30
CA VAL A 135 16.15 5.85 -10.18
C VAL A 135 15.04 6.76 -10.69
N MET A 136 13.77 6.41 -10.44
CA MET A 136 12.61 7.14 -10.97
C MET A 136 12.59 8.62 -10.53
N ALA A 137 12.93 8.90 -9.27
CA ALA A 137 12.96 10.26 -8.76
C ALA A 137 13.89 11.17 -9.58
N ARG A 138 15.05 10.66 -10.01
CA ARG A 138 15.99 11.44 -10.86
C ARG A 138 15.36 11.78 -12.21
N LYS A 139 14.70 10.79 -12.85
CA LYS A 139 13.99 10.99 -14.12
C LYS A 139 12.86 12.01 -14.02
N LEU A 140 12.16 12.04 -12.89
CA LEU A 140 11.08 13.01 -12.66
C LEU A 140 11.63 14.43 -12.49
N PHE A 141 12.66 14.60 -11.68
CA PHE A 141 13.28 15.92 -11.48
C PHE A 141 13.92 16.48 -12.75
N GLU A 142 14.47 15.63 -13.61
CA GLU A 142 14.98 16.04 -14.93
C GLU A 142 13.89 16.61 -15.86
N ARG A 143 12.61 16.31 -15.63
CA ARG A 143 11.49 16.86 -16.43
C ARG A 143 11.14 18.28 -16.04
N GLU A 144 11.31 18.65 -14.77
CA GLU A 144 10.93 19.97 -14.26
C GLU A 144 11.93 21.07 -14.66
N THR A 145 13.13 20.67 -15.10
CA THR A 145 14.18 21.57 -15.57
C THR A 145 14.06 21.95 -17.06
N HIS A 146 13.01 21.51 -17.75
CA HIS A 146 12.70 21.80 -19.15
C HIS A 146 11.34 22.48 -19.31
#